data_AF-A0A8S1GZ84-F1
#
_entry.id   AF-A0A8S1GZ84-F1
#
_cell.length_a   1.000
_cell.length_b   1.000
_cell.length_c   1.000
_cell.angle_alpha   90.00
_cell.angle_beta   90.00
_cell.angle_gamma   90.00
#
_symmetry.space_group_name_H-M   'P 1'
#
loop_
_entity.id
_entity.type
_entity.pdbx_description
1 polymer ?
#
loop_
_entity_poly.entity_id
_entity_poly.type
_entity_poly.pdbx_seq_one_letter_code
_entity_poly.pdbx_strand_id
1 'polypeptide(L)'
;MSRPRTDNVLQLPNEILLRITQDLPSRDVFFGVARTNRRLRDLVQNNLNSLPLFEAHCHVHVVDSAPGQPYRHDGTDPIISYSFTIYDPALKDYGQKQRLCLRGNNIKFRELHVNHVTPTAMYAELEKGLCDARLSPDIAFTLLSYMRVTAMRFQVRKLCKEESKRLKDDFFADCVEFCERRCTKVQIKSLLLCSKSLLFPWTLDKMSIRRLTGLRSLRVLILENMTTLNPLLPLLSDLLSSLRGLQLRLDQRHRMDVDRVTWAPIDAMLLDALAKAAVRNVDFSAYSDVADFVSTITAAQMVTFILNWRTTARPWMIKSIAFNSMVTIGEFRSSVNHINANDEIVDVPYCRFRSFHVRSPKVALELACYANGNTTQWLVRAGYIEKSP
;
A
#
# COMPACT_ATOMS: atom_id res chain seq x y z
N MET A 1 -55.37 32.12 9.27
CA MET A 1 -53.97 32.15 9.76
C MET A 1 -53.07 31.47 8.76
N SER A 2 -52.43 32.25 7.88
CA SER A 2 -51.39 31.77 6.99
C SER A 2 -50.18 31.37 7.82
N ARG A 3 -49.69 30.13 7.66
CA ARG A 3 -48.38 29.75 8.21
C ARG A 3 -47.35 30.73 7.64
N PRO A 4 -46.49 31.36 8.46
CA PRO A 4 -45.40 32.16 7.93
C PRO A 4 -44.57 31.26 7.01
N ARG A 5 -44.44 31.65 5.75
CA ARG A 5 -43.50 31.00 4.82
C ARG A 5 -42.13 31.19 5.43
N THR A 6 -41.57 30.10 5.95
CA THR A 6 -40.21 30.03 6.47
C THR A 6 -39.26 30.71 5.51
N ASP A 7 -38.49 31.65 6.05
CA ASP A 7 -37.51 32.46 5.36
C ASP A 7 -36.69 31.60 4.39
N ASN A 8 -36.65 32.07 3.14
CA ASN A 8 -36.08 31.35 2.04
C ASN A 8 -34.57 31.28 2.27
N VAL A 9 -34.03 30.13 2.70
CA VAL A 9 -32.59 29.90 2.96
C VAL A 9 -31.71 30.45 1.82
N LEU A 10 -32.24 30.44 0.59
CA LEU A 10 -31.64 31.04 -0.60
C LEU A 10 -31.42 32.57 -0.56
N GLN A 11 -31.92 33.30 0.45
CA GLN A 11 -31.69 34.73 0.65
C GLN A 11 -30.45 35.02 1.52
N LEU A 12 -29.91 34.01 2.20
CA LEU A 12 -28.72 34.17 3.03
C LEU A 12 -27.48 34.52 2.16
N PRO A 13 -26.51 35.28 2.70
CA PRO A 13 -25.20 35.49 2.07
C PRO A 13 -24.46 34.17 1.78
N ASN A 14 -23.60 34.17 0.76
CA ASN A 14 -22.86 32.97 0.35
C ASN A 14 -21.94 32.43 1.46
N GLU A 15 -21.40 33.31 2.30
CA GLU A 15 -20.52 32.96 3.41
C GLU A 15 -21.28 32.15 4.47
N ILE A 16 -22.51 32.56 4.78
CA ILE A 16 -23.39 31.86 5.74
C ILE A 16 -23.84 30.52 5.15
N LEU A 17 -24.25 30.51 3.88
CA LEU A 17 -24.64 29.29 3.18
C LEU A 17 -23.50 28.28 3.11
N LEU A 18 -22.28 28.73 2.85
CA LEU A 18 -21.11 27.88 2.81
C LEU A 18 -20.86 27.26 4.18
N ARG A 19 -20.93 28.05 5.25
CA ARG A 19 -20.73 27.57 6.63
C ARG A 19 -21.76 26.51 7.01
N ILE A 20 -23.04 26.75 6.70
CA ILE A 20 -24.10 25.75 6.89
C ILE A 20 -23.79 24.47 6.09
N THR A 21 -23.33 24.61 4.84
CA THR A 21 -23.02 23.47 3.97
C THR A 21 -21.81 22.67 4.47
N GLN A 22 -20.83 23.32 5.11
CA GLN A 22 -19.65 22.66 5.68
C GLN A 22 -19.99 21.72 6.84
N ASP A 23 -21.07 22.01 7.57
CA ASP A 23 -21.52 21.21 8.71
C ASP A 23 -22.41 20.02 8.30
N LEU A 24 -22.79 19.93 7.01
CA LEU A 24 -23.61 18.82 6.51
C LEU A 24 -22.78 17.57 6.18
N PRO A 25 -23.34 16.37 6.31
CA PRO A 25 -22.70 15.15 5.79
C PRO A 25 -22.44 15.25 4.27
N SER A 26 -21.35 14.65 3.78
CA SER A 26 -20.98 14.65 2.35
C SER A 26 -22.13 14.20 1.43
N ARG A 27 -22.94 13.24 1.90
CA ARG A 27 -24.13 12.76 1.18
C ARG A 27 -25.13 13.87 0.92
N ASP A 28 -25.40 14.69 1.92
CA ASP A 28 -26.44 15.72 1.86
C ASP A 28 -25.95 16.94 1.07
N VAL A 29 -24.65 17.22 1.10
CA VAL A 29 -24.02 18.20 0.20
C VAL A 29 -24.17 17.77 -1.26
N PHE A 30 -23.86 16.51 -1.59
CA PHE A 30 -23.86 16.04 -2.99
C PHE A 30 -25.26 15.74 -3.54
N PHE A 31 -26.09 14.97 -2.82
CA PHE A 31 -27.42 14.58 -3.30
C PHE A 31 -28.51 15.61 -2.97
N GLY A 32 -28.29 16.46 -1.98
CA GLY A 32 -29.19 17.54 -1.59
C GLY A 32 -28.75 18.88 -2.15
N VAL A 33 -27.83 19.56 -1.46
CA VAL A 33 -27.48 20.98 -1.68
C VAL A 33 -27.07 21.27 -3.13
N ALA A 34 -26.20 20.46 -3.73
CA ALA A 34 -25.73 20.68 -5.10
C ALA A 34 -26.82 20.47 -6.18
N ARG A 35 -27.94 19.81 -5.83
CA ARG A 35 -29.02 19.47 -6.76
C ARG A 35 -30.24 20.37 -6.66
N THR A 36 -30.37 21.17 -5.61
CA THR A 36 -31.58 21.99 -5.36
C THR A 36 -31.68 23.21 -6.27
N ASN A 37 -30.61 23.99 -6.44
CA ASN A 37 -30.61 25.21 -7.24
C ASN A 37 -29.23 25.52 -7.81
N ARG A 38 -29.17 26.26 -8.94
CA ARG A 38 -27.92 26.73 -9.57
C ARG A 38 -27.01 27.50 -8.61
N ARG A 39 -27.54 28.43 -7.81
CA ARG A 39 -26.72 29.21 -6.86
C ARG A 39 -25.99 28.31 -5.86
N LEU A 40 -26.69 27.32 -5.29
CA LEU A 40 -26.11 26.38 -4.33
C LEU A 40 -25.14 25.40 -5.00
N ARG A 41 -25.43 24.98 -6.24
CA ARG A 41 -24.50 24.18 -7.04
C ARG A 41 -23.19 24.93 -7.30
N ASP A 42 -23.28 26.18 -7.73
CA ASP A 42 -22.12 27.03 -8.01
C ASP A 42 -21.35 27.31 -6.71
N LEU A 43 -22.04 27.56 -5.60
CA LEU A 43 -21.43 27.70 -4.27
C LEU A 43 -20.64 26.46 -3.88
N VAL A 44 -21.22 25.26 -4.06
CA VAL A 44 -20.55 23.99 -3.74
C VAL A 44 -19.35 23.75 -4.66
N GLN A 45 -19.53 23.88 -5.98
CA GLN A 45 -18.47 23.64 -6.96
C GLN A 45 -17.26 24.56 -6.76
N ASN A 46 -17.49 25.83 -6.42
CA ASN A 46 -16.42 26.80 -6.18
C ASN A 46 -15.68 26.60 -4.85
N ASN A 47 -16.24 25.80 -3.92
CA ASN A 47 -15.72 25.66 -2.56
C ASN A 47 -15.43 24.21 -2.14
N LEU A 48 -15.34 23.27 -3.10
CA LEU A 48 -15.15 21.83 -2.85
C LEU A 48 -14.01 21.52 -1.87
N ASN A 49 -12.90 22.27 -1.90
CA ASN A 49 -11.76 22.09 -1.01
C ASN A 49 -12.09 22.30 0.48
N SER A 50 -13.10 23.12 0.78
CA SER A 50 -13.54 23.45 2.13
C SER A 50 -14.71 22.59 2.61
N LEU A 51 -15.31 21.82 1.70
CA LEU A 51 -16.51 21.04 1.97
C LEU A 51 -16.19 19.59 2.38
N PRO A 52 -17.11 18.92 3.08
CA PRO A 52 -16.95 17.51 3.42
C PRO A 52 -17.09 16.65 2.17
N LEU A 53 -15.98 16.03 1.76
CA LEU A 53 -15.88 15.14 0.60
C LEU A 53 -16.07 13.67 1.00
N PHE A 54 -16.50 12.84 0.04
CA PHE A 54 -16.55 11.39 0.25
C PHE A 54 -15.15 10.81 0.37
N GLU A 55 -14.87 10.10 1.47
CA GLU A 55 -13.65 9.33 1.62
C GLU A 55 -13.69 8.15 0.65
N ALA A 56 -12.75 8.10 -0.29
CA ALA A 56 -12.71 7.10 -1.35
C ALA A 56 -11.43 6.28 -1.31
N HIS A 57 -11.52 4.98 -1.60
CA HIS A 57 -10.38 4.16 -1.96
C HIS A 57 -10.36 3.97 -3.47
N CYS A 58 -9.18 4.07 -4.07
CA CYS A 58 -8.98 3.88 -5.50
C CYS A 58 -8.24 2.57 -5.75
N HIS A 59 -8.84 1.65 -6.50
CA HIS A 59 -8.17 0.47 -7.02
C HIS A 59 -7.80 0.70 -8.48
N VAL A 60 -6.51 0.82 -8.75
CA VAL A 60 -5.94 0.89 -10.08
C VAL A 60 -5.52 -0.51 -10.54
N HIS A 61 -6.00 -0.91 -11.70
CA HIS A 61 -5.63 -2.13 -12.39
C HIS A 61 -4.95 -1.78 -13.70
N VAL A 62 -3.69 -2.18 -13.84
CA VAL A 62 -2.91 -2.02 -15.06
C VAL A 62 -2.77 -3.38 -15.72
N VAL A 63 -3.15 -3.49 -16.99
CA VAL A 63 -2.83 -4.64 -17.85
C VAL A 63 -1.78 -4.17 -18.84
N ASP A 64 -0.59 -4.74 -18.74
CA ASP A 64 0.53 -4.46 -19.64
C ASP A 64 0.71 -5.63 -20.60
N SER A 65 0.43 -5.38 -21.89
CA SER A 65 0.46 -6.39 -22.95
C SER A 65 1.60 -6.22 -23.96
N ALA A 66 2.40 -5.14 -23.91
CA ALA A 66 3.14 -4.70 -25.10
C ALA A 66 4.61 -4.27 -24.86
N PRO A 67 5.50 -4.44 -25.86
CA PRO A 67 6.89 -4.02 -25.77
C PRO A 67 7.06 -2.50 -25.91
N GLY A 68 7.86 -1.92 -25.03
CA GLY A 68 8.75 -0.80 -25.37
C GLY A 68 8.16 0.57 -25.74
N GLN A 69 6.83 0.77 -25.79
CA GLN A 69 6.26 2.08 -26.14
C GLN A 69 5.53 2.76 -24.96
N PRO A 70 5.69 4.07 -24.73
CA PRO A 70 4.77 4.83 -23.87
C PRO A 70 3.40 4.92 -24.54
N TYR A 71 2.33 5.06 -23.73
CA TYR A 71 0.91 5.23 -24.11
C TYR A 71 0.64 5.25 -25.61
N ARG A 72 0.04 4.18 -26.16
CA ARG A 72 -0.42 4.27 -27.53
C ARG A 72 -1.52 5.32 -27.65
N HIS A 73 -1.40 6.21 -28.63
CA HIS A 73 -2.45 7.18 -28.97
C HIS A 73 -3.76 6.54 -29.47
N ASP A 74 -3.74 5.23 -29.73
CA ASP A 74 -4.89 4.42 -30.11
C ASP A 74 -5.64 3.79 -28.91
N GLY A 75 -5.16 4.01 -27.68
CA GLY A 75 -5.79 3.53 -26.44
C GLY A 75 -5.67 2.03 -26.19
N THR A 76 -4.75 1.32 -26.86
CA THR A 76 -4.73 -0.15 -26.79
C THR A 76 -3.80 -0.76 -25.74
N ASP A 77 -2.77 -0.09 -25.21
CA ASP A 77 -1.94 -0.61 -24.11
C ASP A 77 -0.99 0.45 -23.48
N PRO A 78 -0.73 0.40 -22.15
CA PRO A 78 -1.37 -0.47 -21.17
C PRO A 78 -2.83 -0.06 -20.90
N ILE A 79 -3.68 -1.03 -20.60
CA ILE A 79 -5.07 -0.75 -20.19
C ILE A 79 -5.05 -0.40 -18.71
N ILE A 80 -5.40 0.84 -18.37
CA ILE A 80 -5.48 1.34 -16.99
C ILE A 80 -6.94 1.55 -16.62
N SER A 81 -7.40 0.76 -15.65
CA SER A 81 -8.74 0.85 -15.07
C SER A 81 -8.66 1.32 -13.63
N TYR A 82 -9.52 2.24 -13.26
CA TYR A 82 -9.68 2.76 -11.91
C TYR A 82 -11.02 2.30 -11.39
N SER A 83 -11.08 1.87 -10.13
CA SER A 83 -12.33 1.57 -9.45
C SER A 83 -12.35 2.34 -8.14
N PHE A 84 -13.31 3.24 -7.99
CA PHE A 84 -13.46 4.11 -6.84
C PHE A 84 -14.58 3.57 -5.96
N THR A 85 -14.23 3.23 -4.72
CA THR A 85 -15.17 2.78 -3.72
C THR A 85 -15.29 3.83 -2.62
N ILE A 86 -16.51 4.28 -2.31
CA ILE A 86 -16.78 5.25 -1.24
C ILE A 86 -16.90 4.53 0.09
N TYR A 87 -16.25 5.08 1.12
CA TYR A 87 -16.26 4.55 2.48
C TYR A 87 -16.99 5.48 3.43
N ASP A 88 -17.67 4.86 4.39
CA ASP A 88 -18.18 5.58 5.55
C ASP A 88 -17.12 5.54 6.67
N PRO A 89 -16.47 6.68 6.99
CA PRO A 89 -15.46 6.74 8.03
C PRO A 89 -16.01 6.51 9.44
N ALA A 90 -17.33 6.55 9.64
CA ALA A 90 -17.97 6.28 10.93
C ALA A 90 -18.02 4.78 11.28
N LEU A 91 -17.77 3.88 10.31
CA LEU A 91 -17.79 2.43 10.55
C LEU A 91 -16.56 1.98 11.37
N LYS A 92 -16.77 1.08 12.33
CA LYS A 92 -15.71 0.58 13.25
C LYS A 92 -14.53 -0.07 12.53
N ASP A 93 -14.76 -0.68 11.36
CA ASP A 93 -13.76 -1.39 10.58
C ASP A 93 -13.07 -0.50 9.52
N TYR A 94 -13.47 0.77 9.37
CA TYR A 94 -12.90 1.71 8.40
C TYR A 94 -11.38 1.77 8.50
N GLY A 95 -10.84 1.90 9.72
CA GLY A 95 -9.40 1.96 9.94
C GLY A 95 -8.65 0.71 9.48
N GLN A 96 -9.23 -0.48 9.66
CA GLN A 96 -8.62 -1.73 9.20
C GLN A 96 -8.71 -1.87 7.68
N LYS A 97 -9.87 -1.57 7.08
CA LYS A 97 -10.10 -1.62 5.63
C LYS A 97 -9.22 -0.62 4.88
N GLN A 98 -9.07 0.60 5.41
CA GLN A 98 -8.15 1.61 4.89
C GLN A 98 -6.71 1.10 4.92
N ARG A 99 -6.24 0.56 6.05
CA ARG A 99 -4.86 0.05 6.20
C ARG A 99 -4.53 -1.08 5.22
N LEU A 100 -5.47 -1.97 4.97
CA LEU A 100 -5.25 -3.14 4.12
C LEU A 100 -5.62 -2.88 2.65
N CYS A 101 -6.05 -1.66 2.32
CA CYS A 101 -6.59 -1.32 0.99
C CYS A 101 -7.61 -2.36 0.50
N LEU A 102 -8.41 -2.91 1.43
CA LEU A 102 -9.41 -3.93 1.12
C LEU A 102 -10.50 -3.29 0.29
N ARG A 103 -11.13 -4.07 -0.61
CA ARG A 103 -12.43 -3.69 -1.15
C ARG A 103 -13.42 -3.59 0.00
N GLY A 104 -14.25 -2.56 -0.03
CA GLY A 104 -15.09 -2.19 1.09
C GLY A 104 -16.52 -2.03 0.65
N ASN A 105 -17.34 -2.94 1.17
CA ASN A 105 -18.79 -2.99 0.98
C ASN A 105 -19.49 -1.85 1.75
N ASN A 106 -19.35 -0.59 1.33
CA ASN A 106 -20.45 0.32 1.63
C ASN A 106 -21.60 -0.07 0.71
N ILE A 107 -22.46 -0.99 1.16
CA ILE A 107 -23.65 -1.46 0.44
C ILE A 107 -24.58 -0.34 -0.05
N LYS A 108 -24.43 0.90 0.46
CA LYS A 108 -25.22 2.07 0.05
C LYS A 108 -24.62 2.82 -1.14
N PHE A 109 -23.32 2.72 -1.40
CA PHE A 109 -22.64 3.40 -2.50
C PHE A 109 -21.94 2.39 -3.39
N ARG A 110 -22.28 2.42 -4.67
CA ARG A 110 -21.81 1.46 -5.65
C ARG A 110 -20.46 1.89 -6.23
N GLU A 111 -19.69 0.92 -6.71
CA GLU A 111 -18.34 1.17 -7.24
C GLU A 111 -18.41 1.97 -8.54
N LEU A 112 -17.56 3.00 -8.67
CA LEU A 112 -17.40 3.77 -9.91
C LEU A 112 -16.16 3.26 -10.65
N HIS A 113 -16.36 2.60 -11.78
CA HIS A 113 -15.30 2.15 -12.66
C HIS A 113 -15.01 3.21 -13.71
N VAL A 114 -13.73 3.50 -13.93
CA VAL A 114 -13.26 4.45 -14.94
C VAL A 114 -12.13 3.80 -15.73
N ASN A 115 -12.28 3.70 -17.04
CA ASN A 115 -11.24 3.24 -17.94
C ASN A 115 -10.59 4.42 -18.64
N HIS A 116 -9.27 4.49 -18.56
CA HIS A 116 -8.47 5.52 -19.18
C HIS A 116 -8.08 5.04 -20.58
N VAL A 117 -8.55 5.76 -21.60
CA VAL A 117 -8.27 5.44 -23.01
C VAL A 117 -7.26 6.43 -23.58
N THR A 118 -7.41 7.71 -23.28
CA THR A 118 -6.44 8.79 -23.57
C THR A 118 -6.48 9.84 -22.45
N PRO A 119 -5.55 10.81 -22.36
CA PRO A 119 -5.59 11.88 -21.36
C PRO A 119 -6.92 12.67 -21.30
N THR A 120 -7.66 12.69 -22.41
CA THR A 120 -8.91 13.44 -22.58
C THR A 120 -10.16 12.56 -22.68
N ALA A 121 -10.04 11.28 -23.04
CA ALA A 121 -11.16 10.35 -23.16
C ALA A 121 -11.16 9.31 -22.03
N MET A 122 -12.28 9.21 -21.33
CA MET A 122 -12.54 8.19 -20.31
C MET A 122 -13.91 7.56 -20.52
N TYR A 123 -14.00 6.27 -20.23
CA TYR A 123 -15.29 5.59 -20.08
C TYR A 123 -15.55 5.36 -18.59
N ALA A 124 -16.76 5.65 -18.15
CA ALA A 124 -17.13 5.47 -16.75
C ALA A 124 -18.42 4.67 -16.62
N GLU A 125 -18.42 3.72 -15.70
CA GLU A 125 -19.53 2.84 -15.38
C GLU A 125 -19.75 2.85 -13.88
N LEU A 126 -21.00 3.06 -13.47
CA LEU A 126 -21.39 2.96 -12.07
C LEU A 126 -22.07 1.63 -11.86
N GLU A 127 -21.60 0.85 -10.89
CA GLU A 127 -22.21 -0.42 -10.56
C GLU A 127 -23.69 -0.21 -10.21
N LYS A 128 -24.54 -1.03 -10.83
CA LYS A 128 -26.01 -1.02 -10.91
C LYS A 128 -26.81 -2.11 -10.20
N GLY A 129 -26.26 -2.88 -9.26
CA GLY A 129 -26.93 -4.10 -8.80
C GLY A 129 -26.56 -5.22 -9.76
N LEU A 130 -27.47 -5.67 -10.64
CA LEU A 130 -27.14 -6.70 -11.66
C LEU A 130 -26.64 -6.15 -13.01
N CYS A 131 -26.68 -4.82 -13.24
CA CYS A 131 -26.31 -4.25 -14.55
C CYS A 131 -25.58 -2.90 -14.41
N ASP A 132 -24.39 -2.75 -14.96
CA ASP A 132 -23.63 -1.50 -14.88
C ASP A 132 -24.25 -0.37 -15.71
N ALA A 133 -24.31 0.84 -15.14
CA ALA A 133 -24.84 2.02 -15.80
C ALA A 133 -23.71 2.86 -16.38
N ARG A 134 -23.65 2.97 -17.71
CA ARG A 134 -22.70 3.88 -18.39
C ARG A 134 -23.02 5.34 -18.04
N LEU A 135 -21.98 6.08 -17.68
CA LEU A 135 -22.06 7.49 -17.35
C LEU A 135 -21.48 8.35 -18.48
N SER A 136 -22.05 9.54 -18.67
CA SER A 136 -21.38 10.55 -19.49
C SER A 136 -20.11 11.07 -18.79
N PRO A 137 -19.10 11.54 -19.55
CA PRO A 137 -17.87 12.07 -18.96
C PRO A 137 -18.10 13.18 -17.94
N ASP A 138 -19.04 14.09 -18.19
CA ASP A 138 -19.36 15.21 -17.28
C ASP A 138 -19.90 14.73 -15.93
N ILE A 139 -20.75 13.70 -15.94
CA ILE A 139 -21.30 13.12 -14.72
C ILE A 139 -20.18 12.43 -13.94
N ALA A 140 -19.32 11.67 -14.62
CA ALA A 140 -18.19 11.01 -13.98
C ALA A 140 -17.17 12.00 -13.41
N PHE A 141 -16.84 13.09 -14.12
CA PHE A 141 -16.00 14.16 -13.58
C PHE A 141 -16.64 14.82 -12.36
N THR A 142 -17.94 15.07 -12.42
CA THR A 142 -18.68 15.61 -11.27
C THR A 142 -18.67 14.63 -10.10
N LEU A 143 -18.73 13.33 -10.31
CA LEU A 143 -18.64 12.36 -9.21
C LEU A 143 -17.23 12.34 -8.58
N LEU A 144 -16.20 12.29 -9.42
CA LEU A 144 -14.80 12.26 -8.96
C LEU A 144 -14.42 13.52 -8.19
N SER A 145 -14.93 14.69 -8.59
CA SER A 145 -14.63 15.95 -7.90
C SER A 145 -15.16 15.98 -6.45
N TYR A 146 -16.15 15.17 -6.07
CA TYR A 146 -16.62 15.09 -4.68
C TYR A 146 -15.86 14.06 -3.84
N MET A 147 -14.82 13.44 -4.40
CA MET A 147 -14.03 12.42 -3.71
C MET A 147 -12.76 12.99 -3.10
N ARG A 148 -12.43 12.46 -1.92
CA ARG A 148 -11.11 12.52 -1.31
C ARG A 148 -10.50 11.12 -1.31
N VAL A 149 -9.48 10.92 -2.13
CA VAL A 149 -8.78 9.62 -2.19
C VAL A 149 -7.84 9.49 -0.99
N THR A 150 -8.09 8.52 -0.12
CA THR A 150 -7.27 8.30 1.09
C THR A 150 -6.59 6.95 1.18
N ALA A 151 -6.97 5.99 0.34
CA ALA A 151 -6.20 4.77 0.14
C ALA A 151 -6.14 4.43 -1.35
N MET A 152 -5.04 3.80 -1.76
CA MET A 152 -4.85 3.36 -3.13
C MET A 152 -4.31 1.93 -3.17
N ARG A 153 -4.89 1.12 -4.05
CA ARG A 153 -4.38 -0.20 -4.42
C ARG A 153 -3.96 -0.13 -5.87
N PHE A 154 -2.68 -0.30 -6.14
CA PHE A 154 -2.12 -0.29 -7.48
C PHE A 154 -1.68 -1.71 -7.82
N GLN A 155 -2.25 -2.25 -8.89
CA GLN A 155 -2.03 -3.64 -9.26
C GLN A 155 -1.69 -3.77 -10.73
N VAL A 156 -0.51 -4.31 -11.00
CA VAL A 156 0.00 -4.53 -12.35
C VAL A 156 -0.13 -5.99 -12.71
N ARG A 157 -0.74 -6.27 -13.85
CA ARG A 157 -0.76 -7.59 -14.49
C ARG A 157 0.00 -7.49 -15.80
N LYS A 158 1.18 -8.09 -15.85
CA LYS A 158 1.91 -8.29 -17.10
C LYS A 158 1.38 -9.54 -17.77
N LEU A 159 1.06 -9.45 -19.07
CA LEU A 159 0.74 -10.62 -19.87
C LEU A 159 2.05 -11.26 -20.30
N CYS A 160 2.21 -12.56 -20.04
CA CYS A 160 3.46 -13.33 -20.17
C CYS A 160 3.94 -13.51 -21.61
N LYS A 161 4.24 -12.42 -22.34
CA LYS A 161 4.87 -12.43 -23.66
C LYS A 161 6.32 -11.99 -23.54
N GLU A 162 7.21 -12.56 -24.36
CA GLU A 162 8.61 -12.13 -24.45
C GLU A 162 8.74 -10.62 -24.73
N GLU A 163 7.72 -10.03 -25.33
CA GLU A 163 7.64 -8.62 -25.68
C GLU A 163 7.26 -7.74 -24.47
N SER A 164 6.53 -8.25 -23.47
CA SER A 164 6.09 -7.51 -22.27
C SER A 164 7.16 -7.45 -21.17
N LYS A 165 8.45 -7.56 -21.53
CA LYS A 165 9.62 -7.58 -20.62
C LYS A 165 9.90 -6.25 -19.91
N ARG A 166 8.98 -5.27 -19.92
CA ARG A 166 9.14 -4.02 -19.18
C ARG A 166 9.15 -4.33 -17.68
N LEU A 167 10.33 -4.39 -17.06
CA LEU A 167 10.45 -4.68 -15.62
C LEU A 167 10.13 -3.46 -14.75
N LYS A 168 10.34 -2.25 -15.28
CA LYS A 168 10.09 -0.97 -14.59
C LYS A 168 9.25 -0.01 -15.43
N ASP A 169 8.39 0.75 -14.78
CA ASP A 169 7.58 1.78 -15.42
C ASP A 169 7.18 2.91 -14.45
N ASP A 170 6.63 3.97 -15.03
CA ASP A 170 6.15 5.14 -14.30
C ASP A 170 4.62 5.20 -14.15
N PHE A 171 3.91 4.08 -14.38
CA PHE A 171 2.44 4.05 -14.37
C PHE A 171 1.85 4.49 -13.03
N PHE A 172 2.54 4.22 -11.92
CA PHE A 172 2.09 4.68 -10.61
C PHE A 172 2.05 6.22 -10.52
N ALA A 173 3.09 6.91 -11.00
CA ALA A 173 3.12 8.38 -11.02
C ALA A 173 1.97 8.96 -11.86
N ASP A 174 1.77 8.40 -13.06
CA ASP A 174 0.73 8.83 -14.00
C ASP A 174 -0.68 8.63 -13.40
N CYS A 175 -0.92 7.51 -12.74
CA CYS A 175 -2.21 7.20 -12.14
C CYS A 175 -2.52 8.09 -10.92
N VAL A 176 -1.50 8.43 -10.12
CA VAL A 176 -1.65 9.40 -9.03
C VAL A 176 -1.94 10.78 -9.61
N GLU A 177 -1.25 11.19 -10.67
CA GLU A 177 -1.51 12.46 -11.34
C GLU A 177 -2.93 12.52 -11.93
N PHE A 178 -3.42 11.45 -12.54
CA PHE A 178 -4.81 11.35 -12.98
C PHE A 178 -5.77 11.59 -11.81
N CYS A 179 -5.55 10.94 -10.66
CA CYS A 179 -6.39 11.14 -9.49
C CYS A 179 -6.34 12.59 -8.98
N GLU A 180 -5.17 13.23 -8.97
CA GLU A 180 -4.99 14.62 -8.54
C GLU A 180 -5.69 15.61 -9.48
N ARG A 181 -5.74 15.33 -10.79
CA ARG A 181 -6.43 16.18 -11.77
C ARG A 181 -7.95 16.03 -11.72
N ARG A 182 -8.47 14.87 -11.27
CA ARG A 182 -9.91 14.56 -11.35
C ARG A 182 -10.64 14.58 -10.01
N CYS A 183 -9.94 14.27 -8.92
CA CYS A 183 -10.49 14.33 -7.57
C CYS A 183 -10.11 15.67 -6.91
N THR A 184 -10.99 16.21 -6.08
CA THR A 184 -10.68 17.47 -5.36
C THR A 184 -9.48 17.32 -4.43
N LYS A 185 -9.32 16.14 -3.81
CA LYS A 185 -8.21 15.94 -2.87
C LYS A 185 -7.67 14.51 -2.91
N VAL A 186 -6.37 14.38 -3.11
CA VAL A 186 -5.65 13.10 -3.02
C VAL A 186 -4.70 13.17 -1.83
N GLN A 187 -5.00 12.39 -0.79
CA GLN A 187 -4.21 12.32 0.43
C GLN A 187 -4.04 10.86 0.83
N ILE A 188 -3.19 10.15 0.09
CA ILE A 188 -2.96 8.71 0.26
C ILE A 188 -2.33 8.45 1.63
N LYS A 189 -3.10 7.83 2.53
CA LYS A 189 -2.68 7.39 3.87
C LYS A 189 -2.26 5.92 3.87
N SER A 190 -2.78 5.12 2.94
CA SER A 190 -2.47 3.71 2.78
C SER A 190 -2.27 3.38 1.30
N LEU A 191 -1.19 2.68 0.99
CA LEU A 191 -0.83 2.31 -0.38
C LEU A 191 -0.48 0.82 -0.45
N LEU A 192 -1.06 0.13 -1.41
CA LEU A 192 -0.68 -1.23 -1.78
C LEU A 192 -0.16 -1.22 -3.22
N LEU A 193 1.08 -1.65 -3.45
CA LEU A 193 1.69 -1.84 -4.75
C LEU A 193 1.88 -3.35 -4.98
N CYS A 194 1.28 -3.90 -6.05
CA CYS A 194 1.24 -5.35 -6.25
C CYS A 194 1.48 -5.74 -7.72
N SER A 195 2.32 -6.74 -7.94
CA SER A 195 2.34 -7.50 -9.21
C SER A 195 1.43 -8.72 -9.11
N LYS A 196 0.57 -8.93 -10.10
CA LYS A 196 -0.25 -10.15 -10.21
C LYS A 196 0.51 -11.36 -10.77
N SER A 197 1.68 -11.15 -11.38
CA SER A 197 2.51 -12.24 -11.92
C SER A 197 3.83 -12.31 -11.15
N LEU A 198 4.12 -13.49 -10.59
CA LEU A 198 5.38 -13.80 -9.92
C LEU A 198 6.55 -13.97 -10.89
N LEU A 199 6.29 -14.49 -12.10
CA LEU A 199 7.30 -14.70 -13.16
C LEU A 199 7.78 -13.40 -13.80
N PHE A 200 6.89 -12.40 -13.84
CA PHE A 200 7.19 -11.08 -14.38
C PHE A 200 7.03 -10.03 -13.30
N PRO A 201 7.89 -10.07 -12.27
CA PRO A 201 7.82 -9.12 -11.17
C PRO A 201 8.02 -7.69 -11.69
N TRP A 202 7.42 -6.74 -10.98
CA TRP A 202 7.35 -5.33 -11.35
C TRP A 202 8.06 -4.46 -10.32
N THR A 203 8.72 -3.40 -10.81
CA THR A 203 9.34 -2.38 -9.97
C THR A 203 9.00 -0.98 -10.47
N LEU A 204 9.05 0.01 -9.59
CA LEU A 204 8.84 1.41 -9.97
C LEU A 204 10.05 1.95 -10.73
N ASP A 205 9.81 2.80 -11.72
CA ASP A 205 10.84 3.64 -12.35
C ASP A 205 10.92 5.04 -11.69
N LYS A 206 11.85 5.88 -12.15
CA LYS A 206 12.32 7.09 -11.47
C LYS A 206 11.21 8.06 -11.07
N MET A 207 10.21 8.32 -11.92
CA MET A 207 9.16 9.30 -11.60
C MET A 207 8.20 8.74 -10.54
N SER A 208 7.88 7.45 -10.62
CA SER A 208 7.07 6.75 -9.63
C SER A 208 7.75 6.64 -8.28
N ILE A 209 9.07 6.46 -8.25
CA ILE A 209 9.86 6.50 -7.01
C ILE A 209 9.76 7.90 -6.39
N ARG A 210 10.02 8.96 -7.16
CA ARG A 210 9.92 10.34 -6.69
C ARG A 210 8.52 10.65 -6.17
N ARG A 211 7.48 10.18 -6.86
CA ARG A 211 6.09 10.35 -6.45
C ARG A 211 5.82 9.62 -5.13
N LEU A 212 6.28 8.37 -4.98
CA LEU A 212 6.13 7.59 -3.75
C LEU A 212 6.81 8.27 -2.56
N THR A 213 8.05 8.73 -2.72
CA THR A 213 8.80 9.47 -1.67
C THR A 213 8.14 10.79 -1.30
N GLY A 214 7.40 11.41 -2.25
CA GLY A 214 6.67 12.65 -2.02
C GLY A 214 5.37 12.51 -1.21
N LEU A 215 4.90 11.28 -0.94
CA LEU A 215 3.64 11.04 -0.23
C LEU A 215 3.76 11.26 1.28
N ARG A 216 3.81 12.53 1.72
CA ARG A 216 3.96 12.93 3.13
C ARG A 216 2.86 12.42 4.08
N SER A 217 1.69 12.09 3.55
CA SER A 217 0.56 11.58 4.36
C SER A 217 0.53 10.06 4.50
N LEU A 218 1.45 9.36 3.82
CA LEU A 218 1.47 7.90 3.81
C LEU A 218 1.83 7.36 5.19
N ARG A 219 1.00 6.44 5.69
CA ARG A 219 1.18 5.80 7.00
C ARG A 219 1.37 4.30 6.87
N VAL A 220 0.82 3.69 5.82
CA VAL A 220 0.93 2.25 5.57
C VAL A 220 1.34 2.01 4.14
N LEU A 221 2.38 1.21 3.94
CA LEU A 221 2.85 0.75 2.64
C LEU A 221 2.84 -0.77 2.61
N ILE A 222 2.20 -1.35 1.60
CA ILE A 222 2.16 -2.78 1.33
C ILE A 222 2.77 -3.02 -0.05
N LEU A 223 3.80 -3.84 -0.14
CA LEU A 223 4.41 -4.24 -1.40
C LEU A 223 4.24 -5.76 -1.57
N GLU A 224 3.65 -6.16 -2.68
CA GLU A 224 3.31 -7.54 -2.99
C GLU A 224 3.93 -7.95 -4.34
N ASN A 225 4.70 -9.05 -4.37
CA ASN A 225 5.29 -9.63 -5.60
C ASN A 225 6.16 -8.66 -6.43
N MET A 226 6.84 -7.72 -5.77
CA MET A 226 7.74 -6.78 -6.45
C MET A 226 9.18 -7.31 -6.47
N THR A 227 9.90 -7.09 -7.57
CA THR A 227 11.18 -7.76 -7.89
C THR A 227 12.33 -7.38 -6.97
N THR A 228 12.45 -6.09 -6.65
CA THR A 228 13.56 -5.56 -5.86
C THR A 228 13.12 -4.31 -5.11
N LEU A 229 13.24 -4.37 -3.78
CA LEU A 229 13.14 -3.21 -2.90
C LEU A 229 14.45 -2.42 -2.84
N ASN A 230 15.57 -3.09 -3.13
CA ASN A 230 16.92 -2.57 -3.02
C ASN A 230 17.17 -1.17 -3.58
N PRO A 231 16.81 -0.84 -4.84
CA PRO A 231 17.03 0.50 -5.36
C PRO A 231 16.11 1.55 -4.73
N LEU A 232 15.02 1.11 -4.09
CA LEU A 232 14.04 1.99 -3.44
C LEU A 232 14.48 2.35 -2.02
N LEU A 233 15.07 1.41 -1.28
CA LEU A 233 15.28 1.55 0.17
C LEU A 233 16.12 2.76 0.60
N PRO A 234 17.25 3.12 -0.05
CA PRO A 234 18.00 4.32 0.33
C PRO A 234 17.16 5.59 0.12
N LEU A 235 16.41 5.63 -0.99
CA LEU A 235 15.55 6.75 -1.38
C LEU A 235 14.28 6.84 -0.53
N LEU A 236 13.87 5.74 0.09
CA LEU A 236 12.69 5.66 0.96
C LEU A 236 13.02 5.85 2.44
N SER A 237 14.28 6.05 2.84
CA SER A 237 14.67 6.19 4.26
C SER A 237 13.80 7.19 5.04
N ASP A 238 13.61 8.39 4.49
CA ASP A 238 12.71 9.41 5.06
C ASP A 238 11.26 8.94 5.12
N LEU A 239 10.77 8.30 4.05
CA LEU A 239 9.41 7.76 4.00
C LEU A 239 9.22 6.68 5.06
N LEU A 240 10.14 5.71 5.15
CA LEU A 240 10.12 4.58 6.07
C LEU A 240 10.04 5.05 7.53
N SER A 241 10.75 6.12 7.88
CA SER A 241 10.72 6.71 9.23
C SER A 241 9.33 7.25 9.62
N SER A 242 8.54 7.68 8.63
CA SER A 242 7.19 8.24 8.82
C SER A 242 6.09 7.16 8.83
N LEU A 243 6.38 5.96 8.32
CA LEU A 243 5.41 4.87 8.23
C LEU A 243 5.05 4.34 9.63
N ARG A 244 3.76 4.08 9.80
CA ARG A 244 3.21 3.33 10.95
C ARG A 244 3.20 1.82 10.71
N GLY A 245 3.28 1.40 9.45
CA GLY A 245 3.36 0.00 9.07
C GLY A 245 3.92 -0.19 7.66
N LEU A 246 4.77 -1.20 7.51
CA LEU A 246 5.28 -1.69 6.24
C LEU A 246 4.97 -3.17 6.14
N GLN A 247 4.37 -3.61 5.03
CA GLN A 247 4.16 -5.02 4.75
C GLN A 247 4.83 -5.38 3.44
N LEU A 248 5.63 -6.43 3.46
CA LEU A 248 6.38 -6.90 2.31
C LEU A 248 6.02 -8.38 2.13
N ARG A 249 5.41 -8.71 1.00
CA ARG A 249 4.76 -10.01 0.80
C ARG A 249 5.08 -10.60 -0.55
N LEU A 250 5.25 -11.90 -0.56
CA LEU A 250 5.21 -12.73 -1.77
C LEU A 250 3.92 -13.56 -1.70
N ASP A 251 2.95 -13.26 -2.55
CA ASP A 251 1.66 -13.95 -2.63
C ASP A 251 1.81 -15.29 -3.36
N GLN A 252 1.76 -16.36 -2.58
CA GLN A 252 1.92 -17.75 -3.02
C GLN A 252 0.74 -18.30 -3.81
N ARG A 253 -0.40 -17.60 -3.88
CA ARG A 253 -1.59 -18.13 -4.56
C ARG A 253 -1.39 -18.40 -6.06
N HIS A 254 -0.26 -17.99 -6.64
CA HIS A 254 0.14 -18.25 -8.01
C HIS A 254 1.18 -19.38 -8.13
N ARG A 255 1.08 -20.43 -7.27
CA ARG A 255 1.99 -21.59 -7.20
C ARG A 255 2.36 -22.24 -8.55
N MET A 256 1.47 -22.16 -9.54
CA MET A 256 1.67 -22.78 -10.87
C MET A 256 2.82 -22.17 -11.67
N ASP A 257 3.23 -20.94 -11.36
CA ASP A 257 4.23 -20.17 -12.10
C ASP A 257 5.62 -20.22 -11.41
N VAL A 258 5.80 -21.06 -10.39
CA VAL A 258 6.90 -20.98 -9.41
C VAL A 258 8.15 -21.76 -9.83
N ASP A 259 8.01 -22.79 -10.66
CA ASP A 259 9.11 -23.70 -11.06
C ASP A 259 10.25 -23.01 -11.85
N ARG A 260 10.10 -21.74 -12.24
CA ARG A 260 11.12 -20.99 -13.00
C ARG A 260 11.79 -19.86 -12.22
N VAL A 261 11.37 -19.57 -10.98
CA VAL A 261 11.96 -18.48 -10.20
C VAL A 261 12.91 -19.07 -9.16
N THR A 262 14.20 -18.75 -9.30
CA THR A 262 15.30 -19.41 -8.58
C THR A 262 15.86 -18.61 -7.40
N TRP A 263 15.34 -17.41 -7.12
CA TRP A 263 15.88 -16.54 -6.05
C TRP A 263 14.77 -15.74 -5.38
N ALA A 264 14.84 -15.61 -4.05
CA ALA A 264 13.98 -14.70 -3.29
C ALA A 264 14.49 -13.25 -3.41
N PRO A 265 13.62 -12.22 -3.54
CA PRO A 265 14.01 -10.80 -3.63
C PRO A 265 14.50 -10.22 -2.29
N ILE A 266 14.92 -11.08 -1.38
CA ILE A 266 15.35 -10.74 -0.03
C ILE A 266 16.85 -10.95 0.02
N ASP A 267 17.56 -9.87 0.26
CA ASP A 267 18.99 -9.90 0.50
C ASP A 267 19.34 -9.13 1.78
N ALA A 268 20.63 -9.09 2.04
CA ALA A 268 21.17 -8.41 3.21
C ALA A 268 20.97 -6.89 3.20
N MET A 269 20.90 -6.27 2.02
CA MET A 269 20.69 -4.84 1.92
C MET A 269 19.31 -4.44 2.42
N LEU A 270 18.30 -5.27 2.14
CA LEU A 270 16.96 -5.08 2.68
C LEU A 270 16.95 -5.15 4.22
N LEU A 271 17.61 -6.16 4.81
CA LEU A 271 17.69 -6.25 6.27
C LEU A 271 18.42 -5.05 6.90
N ASP A 272 19.54 -4.62 6.31
CA ASP A 272 20.31 -3.47 6.80
C ASP A 272 19.51 -2.17 6.70
N ALA A 273 18.83 -1.94 5.57
CA ALA A 273 17.97 -0.77 5.40
C ALA A 273 16.79 -0.76 6.40
N LEU A 274 16.17 -1.91 6.64
CA LEU A 274 15.10 -2.04 7.62
C LEU A 274 15.60 -1.76 9.05
N ALA A 275 16.79 -2.27 9.40
CA ALA A 275 17.42 -2.00 10.69
C ALA A 275 17.71 -0.51 10.89
N LYS A 276 18.18 0.19 9.86
CA LYS A 276 18.47 1.63 9.91
C LYS A 276 17.21 2.50 9.96
N ALA A 277 16.16 2.12 9.25
CA ALA A 277 14.96 2.94 9.11
C ALA A 277 14.03 2.94 10.35
N ALA A 278 14.22 2.00 11.30
CA ALA A 278 13.46 1.91 12.54
C ALA A 278 11.92 1.94 12.36
N VAL A 279 11.42 1.21 11.36
CA VAL A 279 9.99 1.18 11.00
C VAL A 279 9.16 0.55 12.11
N ARG A 280 8.13 1.25 12.61
CA ARG A 280 7.40 0.83 13.83
C ARG A 280 6.81 -0.58 13.81
N ASN A 281 6.32 -1.03 12.67
CA ASN A 281 5.76 -2.38 12.49
C ASN A 281 6.11 -2.89 11.10
N VAL A 282 6.88 -3.98 11.04
CA VAL A 282 7.16 -4.69 9.78
C VAL A 282 6.50 -6.06 9.81
N ASP A 283 5.63 -6.30 8.83
CA ASP A 283 5.06 -7.61 8.52
C ASP A 283 5.64 -8.08 7.19
N PHE A 284 6.80 -8.72 7.29
CA PHE A 284 7.54 -9.25 6.19
C PHE A 284 7.33 -10.76 6.14
N SER A 285 6.84 -11.25 5.02
CA SER A 285 6.68 -12.68 4.81
C SER A 285 7.08 -12.98 3.38
N ALA A 286 8.27 -13.55 3.20
CA ALA A 286 8.54 -14.38 2.05
C ALA A 286 8.47 -15.82 2.49
N TYR A 287 7.66 -16.57 1.79
CA TYR A 287 7.46 -17.96 2.08
C TYR A 287 7.42 -18.67 0.76
N SER A 288 8.18 -19.74 0.71
CA SER A 288 8.13 -20.74 -0.32
C SER A 288 8.20 -22.08 0.39
N ASP A 289 7.19 -22.92 0.18
CA ASP A 289 7.28 -24.36 0.49
C ASP A 289 8.30 -25.06 -0.42
N VAL A 290 8.77 -24.37 -1.46
CA VAL A 290 9.78 -24.86 -2.40
C VAL A 290 11.15 -24.39 -1.92
N ALA A 291 12.03 -25.35 -1.63
CA ALA A 291 13.42 -25.13 -1.17
C ALA A 291 14.24 -24.25 -2.13
N ASP A 292 13.79 -24.05 -3.36
CA ASP A 292 14.52 -23.31 -4.41
C ASP A 292 14.51 -21.78 -4.20
N PHE A 293 13.64 -21.24 -3.35
CA PHE A 293 13.63 -19.80 -3.03
C PHE A 293 14.49 -19.51 -1.82
N VAL A 294 15.79 -19.54 -2.05
CA VAL A 294 16.79 -19.25 -1.04
C VAL A 294 17.12 -17.77 -1.05
N SER A 295 17.03 -17.12 0.10
CA SER A 295 17.61 -15.81 0.31
C SER A 295 19.14 -15.89 0.31
N THR A 296 19.79 -14.88 -0.28
CA THR A 296 21.25 -14.74 -0.28
C THR A 296 21.81 -14.20 1.05
N ILE A 297 20.97 -14.04 2.08
CA ILE A 297 21.39 -13.61 3.41
C ILE A 297 22.33 -14.65 4.03
N THR A 298 23.52 -14.22 4.43
CA THR A 298 24.50 -15.03 5.16
C THR A 298 24.29 -14.96 6.66
N ALA A 299 24.83 -15.94 7.40
CA ALA A 299 24.81 -15.97 8.86
C ALA A 299 25.36 -14.68 9.49
N ALA A 300 26.49 -14.17 8.99
CA ALA A 300 27.11 -12.94 9.47
C ALA A 300 26.19 -11.71 9.29
N GLN A 301 25.45 -11.65 8.18
CA GLN A 301 24.48 -10.58 7.94
C GLN A 301 23.27 -10.68 8.88
N MET A 302 22.82 -11.89 9.21
CA MET A 302 21.76 -12.09 10.22
C MET A 302 22.22 -11.61 11.60
N VAL A 303 23.44 -11.96 12.02
CA VAL A 303 24.03 -11.48 13.29
C VAL A 303 24.14 -9.96 13.28
N THR A 304 24.65 -9.38 12.20
CA THR A 304 24.80 -7.92 12.05
C THR A 304 23.45 -7.21 12.14
N PHE A 305 22.41 -7.75 11.51
CA PHE A 305 21.04 -7.23 11.62
C PHE A 305 20.55 -7.20 13.08
N ILE A 306 20.78 -8.28 13.84
CA ILE A 306 20.39 -8.34 15.26
C ILE A 306 21.14 -7.30 16.08
N LEU A 307 22.46 -7.18 15.89
CA LEU A 307 23.28 -6.20 16.60
C LEU A 307 22.89 -4.74 16.28
N ASN A 308 22.59 -4.45 15.01
CA ASN A 308 22.08 -3.15 14.59
C ASN A 308 20.69 -2.88 15.20
N TRP A 309 19.78 -3.86 15.19
CA TRP A 309 18.46 -3.74 15.81
C TRP A 309 18.56 -3.38 17.30
N ARG A 310 19.43 -4.07 18.06
CA ARG A 310 19.63 -3.88 19.51
C ARG A 310 19.99 -2.44 19.89
N THR A 311 20.72 -1.77 18.99
CA THR A 311 21.32 -0.45 19.22
C THR A 311 20.51 0.70 18.61
N THR A 312 19.38 0.39 17.96
CA THR A 312 18.47 1.42 17.44
C THR A 312 18.01 2.39 18.53
N ALA A 313 17.74 3.64 18.15
CA ALA A 313 17.39 4.68 19.11
C ALA A 313 16.09 4.37 19.88
N ARG A 314 15.17 3.62 19.24
CA ARG A 314 13.93 3.11 19.81
C ARG A 314 13.72 1.68 19.33
N PRO A 315 13.28 0.76 20.21
CA PRO A 315 12.95 -0.59 19.79
C PRO A 315 11.81 -0.52 18.77
N TRP A 316 12.04 -1.08 17.59
CA TRP A 316 10.99 -1.24 16.59
C TRP A 316 10.40 -2.64 16.66
N MET A 317 9.09 -2.73 16.49
CA MET A 317 8.34 -3.96 16.64
C MET A 317 8.35 -4.70 15.31
N ILE A 318 8.77 -5.96 15.34
CA ILE A 318 8.79 -6.82 14.17
C ILE A 318 7.69 -7.85 14.37
N LYS A 319 6.59 -7.69 13.62
CA LYS A 319 5.48 -8.62 13.69
C LYS A 319 5.91 -9.99 13.16
N SER A 320 6.61 -9.99 12.02
CA SER A 320 7.17 -11.19 11.40
C SER A 320 8.16 -10.79 10.31
N ILE A 321 9.30 -11.47 10.23
CA ILE A 321 10.15 -11.57 9.03
C ILE A 321 10.39 -13.05 8.79
N ALA A 322 9.76 -13.63 7.77
CA ALA A 322 9.97 -15.02 7.38
C ALA A 322 10.72 -15.11 6.05
N PHE A 323 11.71 -16.01 5.96
CA PHE A 323 12.45 -16.33 4.73
C PHE A 323 13.16 -17.70 4.83
N ASN A 324 13.47 -18.32 3.68
CA ASN A 324 14.32 -19.52 3.61
C ASN A 324 15.75 -19.12 3.25
N SER A 325 16.75 -19.85 3.74
CA SER A 325 18.16 -19.67 3.36
C SER A 325 18.93 -21.00 3.44
N MET A 326 20.12 -21.06 2.84
CA MET A 326 21.04 -22.19 3.01
C MET A 326 21.76 -22.17 4.37
N VAL A 327 21.62 -21.08 5.14
CA VAL A 327 22.28 -20.93 6.43
C VAL A 327 21.74 -21.97 7.40
N THR A 328 22.62 -22.85 7.87
CA THR A 328 22.33 -23.84 8.90
C THR A 328 22.39 -23.21 10.29
N ILE A 329 21.77 -23.88 11.27
CA ILE A 329 21.84 -23.48 12.69
C ILE A 329 23.30 -23.46 13.18
N GLY A 330 24.12 -24.43 12.72
CA GLY A 330 25.54 -24.51 13.06
C GLY A 330 26.34 -23.32 12.53
N GLU A 331 26.13 -22.94 11.27
CA GLU A 331 26.78 -21.75 10.67
C GLU A 331 26.39 -20.45 11.37
N PHE A 332 25.11 -20.32 11.77
CA PHE A 332 24.66 -19.18 12.55
C PHE A 332 25.37 -19.11 13.90
N ARG A 333 25.43 -20.21 14.66
CA ARG A 333 26.17 -20.28 15.94
C ARG A 333 27.65 -19.97 15.78
N SER A 334 28.29 -20.53 14.76
CA SER A 334 29.69 -20.24 14.44
C SER A 334 29.91 -18.75 14.14
N SER A 335 28.96 -18.10 13.46
CA SER A 335 29.05 -16.67 13.17
C SER A 335 28.85 -15.79 14.42
N VAL A 336 27.94 -16.18 15.32
CA VAL A 336 27.77 -15.50 16.63
C VAL A 336 29.06 -15.59 17.44
N ASN A 337 29.67 -16.77 17.51
CA ASN A 337 30.96 -16.98 18.18
C ASN A 337 32.08 -16.17 17.54
N HIS A 338 32.17 -16.18 16.21
CA HIS A 338 33.24 -15.49 15.48
C HIS A 338 33.21 -13.97 15.69
N ILE A 339 32.00 -13.39 15.82
CA ILE A 339 31.79 -11.95 16.06
C ILE A 339 31.81 -11.62 17.57
N ASN A 340 32.04 -12.62 18.44
CA ASN A 340 31.99 -12.51 19.91
C ASN A 340 30.65 -11.95 20.43
N ALA A 341 29.54 -12.32 19.79
CA ALA A 341 28.20 -11.81 20.11
C ALA A 341 27.40 -12.74 21.08
N ASN A 342 28.10 -13.57 21.85
CA ASN A 342 27.51 -14.62 22.68
C ASN A 342 26.72 -14.06 23.88
N ASP A 343 27.11 -12.90 24.40
CA ASP A 343 26.42 -12.23 25.50
C ASP A 343 25.18 -11.46 25.00
N GLU A 344 25.17 -11.11 23.71
CA GLU A 344 24.10 -10.37 23.05
C GLU A 344 23.02 -11.28 22.46
N ILE A 345 23.38 -12.47 22.01
CA ILE A 345 22.49 -13.41 21.33
C ILE A 345 22.49 -14.73 22.09
N VAL A 346 21.45 -14.91 22.91
CA VAL A 346 21.31 -16.07 23.80
C VAL A 346 20.60 -17.20 23.07
N ASP A 347 21.16 -18.41 23.14
CA ASP A 347 20.51 -19.64 22.65
C ASP A 347 19.32 -20.01 23.57
N VAL A 348 18.18 -20.33 22.96
CA VAL A 348 16.93 -20.68 23.63
C VAL A 348 16.47 -22.04 23.08
N PRO A 349 15.89 -22.92 23.93
CA PRO A 349 15.42 -24.22 23.47
C PRO A 349 14.52 -24.17 22.23
N TYR A 350 14.52 -25.28 21.48
CA TYR A 350 13.75 -25.47 20.24
C TYR A 350 14.22 -24.60 19.07
N CYS A 351 15.54 -24.53 18.86
CA CYS A 351 16.17 -23.85 17.72
C CYS A 351 15.80 -22.36 17.67
N ARG A 352 15.90 -21.69 18.81
CA ARG A 352 15.58 -20.27 18.97
C ARG A 352 16.79 -19.51 19.47
N PHE A 353 16.91 -18.27 19.05
CA PHE A 353 17.87 -17.32 19.56
C PHE A 353 17.13 -16.08 20.02
N ARG A 354 17.61 -15.45 21.09
CA ARG A 354 16.98 -14.27 21.66
C ARG A 354 18.01 -13.18 21.92
N SER A 355 17.61 -11.95 21.63
CA SER A 355 18.43 -10.77 21.86
C SER A 355 17.58 -9.64 22.43
N PHE A 356 18.11 -8.91 23.41
CA PHE A 356 17.39 -7.84 24.11
C PHE A 356 17.78 -6.45 23.59
N HIS A 357 16.83 -5.53 23.53
CA HIS A 357 17.14 -4.16 23.11
C HIS A 357 17.91 -3.42 24.22
N VAL A 358 19.03 -2.76 23.86
CA VAL A 358 19.95 -2.12 24.84
C VAL A 358 19.23 -1.07 25.69
N ARG A 359 18.39 -0.24 25.07
CA ARG A 359 17.65 0.84 25.76
C ARG A 359 16.28 0.43 26.31
N SER A 360 15.82 -0.78 26.02
CA SER A 360 14.49 -1.25 26.43
C SER A 360 14.53 -2.76 26.69
N PRO A 361 15.04 -3.18 27.86
CA PRO A 361 15.27 -4.60 28.15
C PRO A 361 14.00 -5.47 28.17
N LYS A 362 12.82 -4.85 28.20
CA LYS A 362 11.52 -5.54 28.11
C LYS A 362 11.13 -5.93 26.68
N VAL A 363 11.86 -5.43 25.68
CA VAL A 363 11.66 -5.77 24.27
C VAL A 363 12.77 -6.71 23.84
N ALA A 364 12.38 -7.86 23.31
CA ALA A 364 13.31 -8.83 22.75
C ALA A 364 13.01 -9.10 21.29
N LEU A 365 14.08 -9.35 20.55
CA LEU A 365 14.07 -9.94 19.23
C LEU A 365 14.30 -11.44 19.39
N GLU A 366 13.44 -12.23 18.78
CA GLU A 366 13.51 -13.68 18.70
C GLU A 366 13.74 -14.10 17.26
N LEU A 367 14.68 -15.01 17.07
CA LEU A 367 14.97 -15.68 15.82
C LEU A 367 14.68 -17.16 16.02
N ALA A 368 13.59 -17.66 15.43
CA ALA A 368 13.28 -19.07 15.40
C ALA A 368 13.70 -19.68 14.06
N CYS A 369 14.16 -20.93 14.07
CA CYS A 369 14.51 -21.64 12.85
C CYS A 369 14.02 -23.08 12.86
N TYR A 370 13.72 -23.59 11.67
CA TYR A 370 13.26 -24.96 11.46
C TYR A 370 13.76 -25.46 10.11
N ALA A 371 14.07 -26.75 10.04
CA ALA A 371 14.50 -27.39 8.81
C ALA A 371 13.33 -27.44 7.81
N ASN A 372 13.60 -27.11 6.55
CA ASN A 372 12.64 -27.12 5.46
C ASN A 372 13.29 -27.66 4.18
N GLY A 373 13.25 -28.99 4.02
CA GLY A 373 13.94 -29.69 2.93
C GLY A 373 15.46 -29.45 2.98
N ASN A 374 16.03 -28.93 1.89
CA ASN A 374 17.46 -28.58 1.79
C ASN A 374 17.80 -27.18 2.32
N THR A 375 16.83 -26.49 2.94
CA THR A 375 16.99 -25.12 3.45
C THR A 375 16.61 -25.02 4.92
N THR A 376 17.00 -23.92 5.55
CA THR A 376 16.51 -23.52 6.87
C THR A 376 15.53 -22.38 6.71
N GLN A 377 14.33 -22.54 7.27
CA GLN A 377 13.38 -21.44 7.39
C GLN A 377 13.66 -20.64 8.66
N TRP A 378 13.80 -19.33 8.50
CA TRP A 378 14.07 -18.39 9.58
C TRP A 378 12.87 -17.49 9.80
N LEU A 379 12.56 -17.26 11.07
CA LEU A 379 11.47 -16.40 11.51
C LEU A 379 11.99 -15.42 12.56
N VAL A 380 12.00 -14.13 12.21
CA VAL A 380 12.35 -13.03 13.12
C VAL A 380 11.09 -12.36 13.64
N ARG A 381 11.02 -12.16 14.96
CA ARG A 381 9.98 -11.37 15.62
C ARG A 381 10.60 -10.47 16.68
N ALA A 382 10.01 -9.33 16.93
CA ALA A 382 10.42 -8.45 18.01
C ALA A 382 9.20 -7.90 18.73
N GLY A 383 9.15 -8.11 20.03
CA GLY A 383 7.97 -7.84 20.83
C GLY A 383 8.31 -7.58 22.30
N TYR A 384 7.31 -7.10 23.03
CA TYR A 384 7.41 -7.10 24.49
C TYR A 384 7.43 -8.53 24.96
N ILE A 385 8.35 -8.84 25.86
CA ILE A 385 8.31 -10.08 26.61
C ILE A 385 7.15 -9.90 27.59
N GLU A 386 6.01 -10.51 27.30
CA GLU A 386 5.00 -10.73 28.32
C GLU A 386 5.69 -11.53 29.43
N LYS A 387 5.56 -11.08 30.68
CA LYS A 387 5.90 -11.94 31.82
C LYS A 387 5.13 -13.24 31.56
N SER A 388 5.86 -14.33 31.35
CA SER A 388 5.24 -15.65 31.40
C SER A 388 4.44 -15.72 32.71
N PRO A 389 3.18 -16.18 32.68
CA PRO A 389 2.39 -16.34 33.90
C PRO A 389 3.12 -17.18 34.95
#